data_AF-A0A7K2QNH6-F1
#
_entry.id   AF-A0A7K2QNH6-F1
#
_cell.length_a   1.000
_cell.length_b   1.000
_cell.length_c   1.000
_cell.angle_alpha   90.00
_cell.angle_beta   90.00
_cell.angle_gamma   90.00
#
_symmetry.space_group_name_H-M   'P 1'
#
loop_
_entity.id
_entity.type
_entity.pdbx_description
1 polymer ?
#
loop_
_entity_poly.entity_id
_entity_poly.type
_entity_poly.pdbx_seq_one_letter_code
_entity_poly.pdbx_strand_id
1 'polypeptide(L)'
;MAGTAPELPLCLRVHRRFLRLRATRRDKHGREWPLSAIAEDFQAPGASLGPLNAGTGLPRLGHAAGVQRFFGVYAGFLLADSQSAVEHALAATGAGAPADLGHLSYLTGMEPCDIRLTLDGAPPRLPLKEQVRRRFEHLRRTRLRADGQVHSLAAIARSFCASGQSLTRLSHGEGLPNLAAAAGIQRFYGVDGGFLLADDTEALTTALAGIEQELETAGPRTENPMLAVLRAHDVRSIVTRAGRLSPAGWKSLAGHLDDLLAREGQLTREGTGRVAVPDDRKAAEGGAP
;
A
#
# COMPACT_ATOMS: atom_id res chain seq x y z
N MET A 1 18.85 -14.50 -17.74
CA MET A 1 18.56 -13.17 -18.35
C MET A 1 17.06 -13.07 -18.54
N ALA A 2 16.31 -12.83 -17.45
CA ALA A 2 14.87 -12.63 -17.53
C ALA A 2 14.63 -11.16 -17.85
N GLY A 3 14.21 -10.87 -19.08
CA GLY A 3 13.90 -9.51 -19.51
C GLY A 3 12.74 -8.96 -18.68
N THR A 4 13.03 -7.97 -17.85
CA THR A 4 12.04 -7.04 -17.30
C THR A 4 11.28 -6.43 -18.48
N ALA A 5 10.06 -6.89 -18.70
CA ALA A 5 9.16 -6.25 -19.66
C ALA A 5 9.05 -4.76 -19.30
N PRO A 6 9.14 -3.85 -20.27
CA PRO A 6 9.07 -2.42 -20.00
C PRO A 6 7.72 -2.09 -19.37
N GLU A 7 7.76 -1.47 -18.19
CA GLU A 7 6.58 -0.99 -17.50
C GLU A 7 5.80 -0.02 -18.39
N LEU A 8 4.51 -0.28 -18.57
CA LEU A 8 3.63 0.62 -19.30
C LEU A 8 3.49 1.95 -18.56
N PRO A 9 3.50 3.12 -19.24
CA PRO A 9 3.25 4.41 -18.61
C PRO A 9 2.03 4.40 -17.69
N LEU A 10 2.14 5.03 -16.52
CA LEU A 10 1.08 5.06 -15.49
C LEU A 10 -0.28 5.49 -16.05
N CYS A 11 -0.32 6.48 -16.94
CA CYS A 11 -1.54 6.93 -17.62
C CYS A 11 -2.26 5.81 -18.39
N LEU A 12 -1.52 4.94 -19.07
CA LEU A 12 -2.07 3.79 -19.79
C LEU A 12 -2.56 2.69 -18.85
N ARG A 13 -1.87 2.48 -17.73
CA ARG A 13 -2.30 1.54 -16.68
C ARG A 13 -3.60 1.98 -16.03
N VAL A 14 -3.67 3.23 -15.60
CA VAL A 14 -4.85 3.85 -14.99
C VAL A 14 -6.03 3.86 -15.98
N HIS A 15 -5.78 4.16 -17.25
CA HIS A 15 -6.77 4.08 -18.31
C HIS A 15 -7.35 2.66 -18.50
N ARG A 16 -6.49 1.63 -18.55
CA ARG A 16 -6.94 0.24 -18.66
C ARG A 16 -7.83 -0.17 -17.48
N ARG A 17 -7.48 0.24 -16.26
CA ARG A 17 -8.31 -0.01 -15.07
C ARG A 17 -9.64 0.73 -15.15
N PHE A 18 -9.64 1.97 -15.61
CA PHE A 18 -10.87 2.72 -15.83
C PHE A 18 -11.79 2.05 -16.86
N LEU A 19 -11.26 1.54 -17.97
CA LEU A 19 -12.05 0.78 -18.94
C LEU A 19 -12.65 -0.51 -18.34
N ARG A 20 -11.89 -1.21 -17.48
CA ARG A 20 -12.41 -2.38 -16.76
C ARG A 20 -13.55 -2.01 -15.82
N LEU A 21 -13.43 -0.93 -15.05
CA LEU A 21 -14.53 -0.44 -14.20
C LEU A 21 -15.79 -0.15 -15.04
N ARG A 22 -15.63 0.54 -16.17
CA ARG A 22 -16.73 0.81 -17.11
C ARG A 22 -17.40 -0.45 -17.67
N ALA A 23 -16.68 -1.57 -17.73
CA ALA A 23 -17.23 -2.86 -18.12
C ALA A 23 -18.00 -3.58 -16.99
N THR A 24 -17.60 -3.39 -15.73
CA THR A 24 -18.17 -4.11 -14.56
C THR A 24 -19.55 -3.61 -14.14
N ARG A 25 -19.81 -2.30 -14.22
CA ARG A 25 -21.09 -1.69 -13.86
C ARG A 25 -21.70 -1.04 -15.10
N ARG A 26 -22.78 -1.64 -15.62
CA ARG A 26 -23.56 -1.15 -16.77
C ARG A 26 -24.81 -0.41 -16.29
N ASP A 27 -25.44 0.38 -17.16
CA ASP A 27 -26.71 1.02 -16.86
C ASP A 27 -27.87 0.01 -16.88
N LYS A 28 -29.09 0.46 -16.57
CA LYS A 28 -30.31 -0.36 -16.57
C LYS A 28 -30.66 -0.98 -17.95
N HIS A 29 -30.00 -0.55 -19.02
CA HIS A 29 -30.16 -1.04 -20.39
C HIS A 29 -28.95 -1.84 -20.87
N GLY A 30 -28.00 -2.17 -19.98
CA GLY A 30 -26.78 -2.92 -20.31
C GLY A 30 -25.72 -2.09 -21.04
N ARG A 31 -25.89 -0.77 -21.14
CA ARG A 31 -24.96 0.14 -21.82
C ARG A 31 -23.89 0.64 -20.84
N GLU A 32 -22.80 1.11 -21.41
CA GLU A 32 -21.72 1.76 -20.66
C GLU A 32 -22.19 3.12 -20.14
N TRP A 33 -21.84 3.46 -18.90
CA TRP A 33 -22.16 4.79 -18.37
C TRP A 33 -21.42 5.87 -19.17
N PRO A 34 -22.12 6.95 -19.57
CA PRO A 34 -21.46 8.09 -20.20
C PRO A 34 -20.57 8.81 -19.18
N LEU A 35 -19.45 9.37 -19.64
CA LEU A 35 -18.48 10.04 -18.76
C LEU A 35 -19.10 11.21 -17.98
N SER A 36 -20.08 11.89 -18.57
CA SER A 36 -20.84 12.96 -17.89
C SER A 36 -21.61 12.44 -16.68
N ALA A 37 -22.32 11.31 -16.81
CA ALA A 37 -23.08 10.72 -15.70
C ALA A 37 -22.15 10.22 -14.58
N ILE A 38 -20.99 9.68 -14.94
CA ILE A 38 -19.97 9.29 -13.96
C ILE A 38 -19.47 10.54 -13.22
N ALA A 39 -19.15 11.61 -13.94
CA ALA A 39 -18.64 12.86 -13.37
C ALA A 39 -19.67 13.60 -12.50
N GLU A 40 -20.96 13.55 -12.86
CA GLU A 40 -22.07 14.13 -12.11
C GLU A 40 -22.18 13.55 -10.69
N ASP A 41 -21.94 12.25 -10.50
CA ASP A 41 -22.00 11.57 -9.19
C ASP A 41 -21.02 12.13 -8.15
N PHE A 42 -19.93 12.74 -8.60
CA PHE A 42 -18.95 13.41 -7.74
C PHE A 42 -18.77 14.89 -8.07
N GLN A 43 -19.81 15.51 -8.66
CA GLN A 43 -19.89 16.94 -8.91
C GLN A 43 -18.70 17.50 -9.72
N ALA A 44 -18.20 16.71 -10.66
CA ALA A 44 -17.14 17.13 -11.56
C ALA A 44 -17.69 17.54 -12.94
N PRO A 45 -17.03 18.48 -13.65
CA PRO A 45 -17.38 18.78 -15.03
C PRO A 45 -17.26 17.53 -15.90
N GLY A 46 -18.20 17.29 -16.82
CA GLY A 46 -18.19 16.10 -17.70
C GLY A 46 -16.90 15.91 -18.52
N ALA A 47 -16.17 17.01 -18.80
CA ALA A 47 -14.87 16.98 -19.49
C ALA A 47 -13.70 16.44 -18.63
N SER A 48 -13.88 16.32 -17.32
CA SER A 48 -12.81 15.97 -16.37
C SER A 48 -12.26 14.55 -16.53
N LEU A 49 -13.05 13.64 -17.12
CA LEU A 49 -12.68 12.25 -17.35
C LEU A 49 -12.20 11.97 -18.78
N GLY A 50 -12.23 12.97 -19.67
CA GLY A 50 -11.82 12.82 -21.08
C GLY A 50 -10.38 12.32 -21.23
N PRO A 51 -9.38 12.95 -20.59
CA PRO A 51 -7.99 12.49 -20.65
C PRO A 51 -7.77 11.08 -20.05
N LEU A 52 -8.51 10.73 -18.99
CA LEU A 52 -8.49 9.39 -18.40
C LEU A 52 -9.07 8.36 -19.37
N ASN A 53 -10.19 8.68 -20.02
CA ASN A 53 -10.84 7.80 -20.98
C ASN A 53 -10.05 7.64 -22.28
N ALA A 54 -9.24 8.64 -22.66
CA ALA A 54 -8.36 8.58 -23.83
C ALA A 54 -6.98 7.95 -23.54
N GLY A 55 -6.66 7.70 -22.27
CA GLY A 55 -5.33 7.22 -21.85
C GLY A 55 -4.21 8.24 -22.02
N THR A 56 -4.57 9.51 -22.16
CA THR A 56 -3.63 10.61 -22.41
C THR A 56 -3.29 11.39 -21.14
N GLY A 57 -3.98 11.15 -20.02
CA GLY A 57 -3.74 11.86 -18.77
C GLY A 57 -4.26 11.15 -17.52
N LEU A 58 -3.79 11.59 -16.36
CA LEU A 58 -4.21 11.09 -15.06
C LEU A 58 -5.37 11.94 -14.49
N PRO A 59 -6.32 11.31 -13.78
CA PRO A 59 -7.36 12.04 -13.08
C PRO A 59 -6.76 12.77 -11.87
N ARG A 60 -7.33 13.92 -11.52
CA ARG A 60 -7.05 14.57 -10.23
C ARG A 60 -7.47 13.62 -9.10
N LEU A 61 -6.79 13.69 -7.96
CA LEU A 61 -7.06 12.83 -6.79
C LEU A 61 -8.54 12.79 -6.39
N GLY A 62 -9.20 13.95 -6.30
CA GLY A 62 -10.64 14.03 -6.00
C GLY A 62 -11.53 13.37 -7.04
N HIS A 63 -11.15 13.40 -8.32
CA HIS A 63 -11.90 12.73 -9.40
C HIS A 63 -11.66 11.21 -9.38
N ALA A 64 -10.46 10.76 -9.05
CA ALA A 64 -10.17 9.33 -8.91
C ALA A 64 -11.01 8.72 -7.76
N ALA A 65 -11.08 9.41 -6.62
CA ALA A 65 -11.93 9.01 -5.50
C ALA A 65 -13.42 8.97 -5.90
N GLY A 66 -13.89 9.96 -6.64
CA GLY A 66 -15.25 10.01 -7.17
C GLY A 66 -15.59 8.85 -8.10
N VAL A 67 -14.72 8.55 -9.07
CA VAL A 67 -14.90 7.40 -9.97
C VAL A 67 -14.91 6.08 -9.20
N GLN A 68 -14.00 5.92 -8.24
CA GLN A 68 -13.92 4.70 -7.43
C GLN A 68 -15.21 4.48 -6.62
N ARG A 69 -15.73 5.53 -5.99
CA ARG A 69 -17.03 5.50 -5.30
C ARG A 69 -18.17 5.16 -6.25
N PHE A 70 -18.21 5.78 -7.44
CA PHE A 70 -19.22 5.48 -8.45
C PHE A 70 -19.23 4.01 -8.86
N PHE A 71 -18.07 3.37 -8.96
CA PHE A 71 -17.97 1.95 -9.30
C PHE A 71 -17.98 1.01 -8.08
N GLY A 72 -18.06 1.55 -6.85
CA GLY A 72 -18.05 0.76 -5.62
C GLY A 72 -16.71 0.06 -5.35
N VAL A 73 -15.59 0.67 -5.78
CA VAL A 73 -14.23 0.16 -5.56
C VAL A 73 -13.45 1.02 -4.59
N TYR A 74 -12.39 0.46 -3.99
CA TYR A 74 -11.64 1.11 -2.92
C TYR A 74 -10.92 2.41 -3.35
N ALA A 75 -10.69 3.27 -2.36
CA ALA A 75 -9.92 4.49 -2.49
C ALA A 75 -8.46 4.16 -2.82
N GLY A 76 -8.09 4.22 -4.10
CA GLY A 76 -6.74 3.91 -4.57
C GLY A 76 -6.73 3.04 -5.82
N PHE A 77 -7.78 2.29 -6.15
CA PHE A 77 -7.77 1.34 -7.27
C PHE A 77 -7.29 1.92 -8.62
N LEU A 78 -7.66 3.17 -8.92
CA LEU A 78 -7.26 3.81 -10.17
C LEU A 78 -5.78 4.22 -10.15
N LEU A 79 -5.31 4.80 -9.05
CA LEU A 79 -4.03 5.49 -8.95
C LEU A 79 -2.94 4.71 -8.22
N ALA A 80 -3.33 3.68 -7.48
CA ALA A 80 -2.43 2.72 -6.86
C ALA A 80 -1.74 2.01 -8.00
N ASP A 81 -0.46 2.29 -8.22
CA ASP A 81 0.33 1.32 -8.94
C ASP A 81 0.21 0.02 -8.15
N SER A 82 -0.26 -1.06 -8.77
CA SER A 82 -0.53 -2.30 -8.03
C SER A 82 0.78 -2.85 -7.46
N GLN A 83 1.90 -2.44 -8.07
CA GLN A 83 3.24 -2.44 -7.49
C GLN A 83 3.35 -1.45 -6.32
N SER A 84 3.22 -0.13 -6.50
CA SER A 84 3.48 0.83 -5.41
C SER A 84 2.62 0.71 -4.15
N ALA A 85 1.38 0.21 -4.17
CA ALA A 85 0.61 0.00 -2.93
C ALA A 85 1.14 -1.21 -2.13
N VAL A 86 1.49 -2.28 -2.85
CA VAL A 86 2.13 -3.48 -2.29
C VAL A 86 3.57 -3.16 -1.90
N GLU A 87 4.35 -2.50 -2.75
CA GLU A 87 5.70 -2.01 -2.50
C GLU A 87 5.74 -0.94 -1.40
N HIS A 88 4.74 -0.07 -1.22
CA HIS A 88 4.71 0.83 -0.05
C HIS A 88 4.42 0.08 1.24
N ALA A 89 3.46 -0.85 1.23
CA ALA A 89 3.19 -1.71 2.37
C ALA A 89 4.41 -2.56 2.74
N LEU A 90 5.21 -2.97 1.74
CA LEU A 90 6.41 -3.78 1.90
C LEU A 90 7.70 -2.96 2.16
N ALA A 91 7.80 -1.73 1.64
CA ALA A 91 8.93 -0.84 1.88
C ALA A 91 8.89 -0.26 3.30
N ALA A 92 7.70 -0.10 3.88
CA ALA A 92 7.53 0.24 5.29
C ALA A 92 8.04 -0.86 6.24
N THR A 93 8.14 -2.11 5.76
CA THR A 93 8.66 -3.26 6.54
C THR A 93 10.18 -3.49 6.41
N GLY A 94 10.91 -2.64 5.68
CA GLY A 94 12.38 -2.70 5.59
C GLY A 94 12.89 -3.25 4.26
N ALA A 95 14.01 -2.68 3.81
CA ALA A 95 14.55 -2.84 2.47
C ALA A 95 14.97 -4.29 2.13
N GLY A 96 14.44 -4.81 1.02
CA GLY A 96 15.10 -5.87 0.24
C GLY A 96 14.38 -7.22 0.11
N ALA A 97 13.13 -7.38 0.55
CA ALA A 97 12.40 -8.62 0.33
C ALA A 97 11.56 -8.55 -0.98
N PRO A 98 11.58 -9.59 -1.84
CA PRO A 98 10.60 -9.71 -2.93
C PRO A 98 9.20 -9.59 -2.34
N ALA A 99 8.25 -9.03 -3.12
CA ALA A 99 6.89 -8.81 -2.65
C ALA A 99 6.41 -9.96 -1.76
N ASP A 100 6.11 -9.68 -0.48
CA ASP A 100 5.83 -10.74 0.51
C ASP A 100 4.41 -11.30 0.31
N LEU A 101 4.22 -11.87 -0.87
CA LEU A 101 3.09 -12.69 -1.24
C LEU A 101 3.00 -13.92 -0.33
N GLY A 102 4.08 -14.28 0.37
CA GLY A 102 4.08 -15.31 1.40
C GLY A 102 3.23 -14.89 2.60
N HIS A 103 3.42 -13.67 3.09
CA HIS A 103 2.60 -13.11 4.16
C HIS A 103 1.14 -12.91 3.73
N LEU A 104 0.90 -12.35 2.54
CA LEU A 104 -0.48 -12.25 2.02
C LEU A 104 -1.12 -13.63 1.82
N SER A 105 -0.36 -14.63 1.35
CA SER A 105 -0.82 -16.02 1.25
C SER A 105 -1.20 -16.57 2.61
N TYR A 106 -0.38 -16.33 3.63
CA TYR A 106 -0.65 -16.73 5.01
C TYR A 106 -1.91 -16.09 5.60
N LEU A 107 -2.16 -14.81 5.29
CA LEU A 107 -3.34 -14.07 5.78
C LEU A 107 -4.64 -14.40 5.05
N THR A 108 -4.56 -14.77 3.76
CA THR A 108 -5.74 -14.94 2.91
C THR A 108 -6.06 -16.40 2.58
N GLY A 109 -5.08 -17.30 2.72
CA GLY A 109 -5.15 -18.67 2.23
C GLY A 109 -5.12 -18.80 0.70
N MET A 110 -4.84 -17.71 -0.02
CA MET A 110 -4.69 -17.69 -1.48
C MET A 110 -3.28 -18.10 -1.89
N GLU A 111 -3.13 -18.68 -3.07
CA GLU A 111 -1.81 -18.96 -3.63
C GLU A 111 -1.14 -17.65 -4.12
N PRO A 112 0.18 -17.51 -4.04
CA PRO A 112 0.88 -16.30 -4.48
C PRO A 112 0.57 -15.87 -5.93
N CYS A 113 0.34 -16.82 -6.84
CA CYS A 113 -0.06 -16.52 -8.21
C CYS A 113 -1.47 -15.92 -8.29
N ASP A 114 -2.40 -16.44 -7.49
CA ASP A 114 -3.79 -16.01 -7.44
C ASP A 114 -3.88 -14.61 -6.82
N ILE A 115 -3.07 -14.32 -5.81
CA ILE A 115 -2.92 -12.98 -5.23
C ILE A 115 -2.46 -11.97 -6.29
N ARG A 116 -1.43 -12.31 -7.08
CA ARG A 116 -0.97 -11.43 -8.16
C ARG A 116 -2.06 -11.16 -9.19
N LEU A 117 -2.76 -12.21 -9.62
CA LEU A 117 -3.87 -12.07 -10.57
C LEU A 117 -5.00 -11.20 -10.01
N THR A 118 -5.36 -11.37 -8.74
CA THR A 118 -6.38 -10.55 -8.06
C THR A 118 -5.94 -9.10 -7.90
N LEU A 119 -4.68 -8.84 -7.53
CA LEU A 119 -4.08 -7.48 -7.50
C LEU A 119 -4.07 -6.84 -8.89
N ASP A 120 -3.86 -7.63 -9.93
CA ASP A 120 -3.94 -7.20 -11.33
C ASP A 120 -5.38 -7.03 -11.82
N GLY A 121 -6.39 -7.23 -10.95
CA GLY A 121 -7.81 -7.06 -11.26
C GLY A 121 -8.39 -8.18 -12.13
N ALA A 122 -7.77 -9.35 -12.14
CA ALA A 122 -8.20 -10.54 -12.84
C ALA A 122 -8.29 -11.74 -11.88
N PRO A 123 -9.13 -11.67 -10.82
CA PRO A 123 -9.20 -12.72 -9.81
C PRO A 123 -9.57 -14.08 -10.43
N PRO A 124 -8.92 -15.18 -10.02
CA PRO A 124 -9.31 -16.52 -10.43
C PRO A 124 -10.77 -16.80 -10.08
N ARG A 125 -11.49 -17.45 -11.00
CA ARG A 125 -12.90 -17.85 -10.77
C ARG A 125 -12.98 -19.32 -10.41
N LEU A 126 -12.40 -19.67 -9.26
CA LEU A 126 -12.50 -21.03 -8.74
C LEU A 126 -13.94 -21.31 -8.28
N PRO A 127 -14.45 -22.55 -8.47
CA PRO A 127 -15.67 -22.96 -7.80
C PRO A 127 -15.51 -22.81 -6.28
N LEU A 128 -16.51 -22.24 -5.61
CA LEU A 128 -16.45 -21.96 -4.16
C LEU A 128 -15.99 -23.16 -3.33
N LYS A 129 -16.45 -24.37 -3.68
CA LYS A 129 -16.08 -25.62 -3.00
C LYS A 129 -14.57 -25.89 -3.05
N GLU A 130 -13.95 -25.62 -4.19
CA GLU A 130 -12.51 -25.79 -4.38
C GLU A 130 -11.73 -24.70 -3.64
N GLN A 131 -12.21 -23.44 -3.67
CA GLN A 131 -11.61 -22.34 -2.91
C GLN A 131 -11.61 -22.64 -1.40
N VAL A 132 -12.76 -23.03 -0.85
CA VAL A 132 -12.91 -23.36 0.58
C VAL A 132 -12.01 -24.53 0.97
N ARG A 133 -11.92 -25.57 0.12
CA ARG A 133 -11.01 -26.71 0.34
C ARG A 133 -9.55 -26.25 0.37
N ARG A 134 -9.12 -25.43 -0.61
CA ARG A 134 -7.76 -24.89 -0.67
C ARG A 134 -7.42 -24.09 0.58
N ARG A 135 -8.31 -23.18 1.00
CA ARG A 135 -8.12 -22.35 2.20
C ARG A 135 -8.09 -23.20 3.48
N PHE A 136 -8.93 -24.22 3.58
CA PHE A 136 -8.89 -25.17 4.70
C PHE A 136 -7.56 -25.93 4.76
N GLU A 137 -7.10 -26.46 3.63
CA GLU A 137 -5.81 -27.17 3.56
C GLU A 137 -4.62 -26.22 3.77
N HIS A 138 -4.73 -24.96 3.35
CA HIS A 138 -3.75 -23.93 3.64
C HIS A 138 -3.61 -23.73 5.15
N LEU A 139 -4.72 -23.54 5.88
CA LEU A 139 -4.69 -23.42 7.35
C LEU A 139 -4.01 -24.62 8.01
N ARG A 140 -4.33 -25.84 7.55
CA ARG A 140 -3.72 -27.06 8.10
C ARG A 140 -2.21 -27.12 7.89
N ARG A 141 -1.70 -26.56 6.78
CA ARG A 141 -0.27 -26.57 6.43
C ARG A 141 0.51 -25.44 7.11
N THR A 142 -0.11 -24.28 7.33
CA THR A 142 0.58 -23.09 7.85
C THR A 142 0.39 -22.87 9.35
N ARG A 143 -0.66 -23.42 9.95
CA ARG A 143 -0.95 -23.34 11.40
C ARG A 143 -0.71 -24.70 12.03
N LEU A 144 0.56 -25.05 12.16
CA LEU A 144 1.00 -26.32 12.72
C LEU A 144 0.88 -26.31 14.25
N ARG A 145 0.80 -27.50 14.83
CA ARG A 145 0.92 -27.71 16.26
C ARG A 145 2.33 -27.36 16.73
N ALA A 146 2.51 -27.24 18.05
CA ALA A 146 3.81 -27.02 18.67
C ALA A 146 4.86 -28.11 18.34
N ASP A 147 4.40 -29.33 18.02
CA ASP A 147 5.25 -30.45 17.57
C ASP A 147 5.58 -30.42 16.06
N GLY A 148 5.18 -29.35 15.35
CA GLY A 148 5.38 -29.19 13.91
C GLY A 148 4.45 -30.06 13.05
N GLN A 149 3.51 -30.81 13.65
CA GLN A 149 2.58 -31.65 12.90
C GLN A 149 1.28 -30.91 12.58
N VAL A 150 0.62 -31.33 11.51
CA VAL A 150 -0.71 -30.82 11.15
C VAL A 150 -1.75 -31.24 12.19
N HIS A 151 -2.77 -30.41 12.41
CA HIS A 151 -3.89 -30.80 13.24
C HIS A 151 -4.72 -31.91 12.56
N SER A 152 -5.07 -32.94 13.34
CA SER A 152 -5.97 -34.00 12.86
C SER A 152 -7.38 -33.45 12.69
N LEU A 153 -8.12 -33.97 11.70
CA LEU A 153 -9.52 -33.58 11.46
C LEU A 153 -10.38 -33.81 12.72
N ALA A 154 -10.13 -34.90 13.45
CA ALA A 154 -10.83 -35.19 14.70
C ALA A 154 -10.54 -34.13 15.78
N ALA A 155 -9.30 -33.64 15.90
CA ALA A 155 -8.98 -32.58 16.84
C ALA A 155 -9.68 -31.26 16.50
N ILE A 156 -9.72 -30.90 15.21
CA ILE A 156 -10.41 -29.71 14.73
C ILE A 156 -11.91 -29.81 15.03
N ALA A 157 -12.56 -30.93 14.65
CA ALA A 157 -13.99 -31.14 14.84
C ALA A 157 -14.43 -31.10 16.32
N ARG A 158 -13.58 -31.64 17.23
CA ARG A 158 -13.84 -31.60 18.67
C ARG A 158 -13.94 -30.17 19.23
N SER A 159 -13.23 -29.20 18.63
CA SER A 159 -13.26 -27.81 19.11
C SER A 159 -14.60 -27.08 18.93
N PHE A 160 -15.51 -27.67 18.14
CA PHE A 160 -16.87 -27.17 17.93
C PHE A 160 -17.93 -28.27 18.00
N CYS A 161 -17.66 -29.33 18.78
CA CYS A 161 -18.59 -30.42 19.08
C CYS A 161 -19.21 -31.09 17.84
N ALA A 162 -18.44 -31.21 16.75
CA ALA A 162 -18.90 -31.84 15.51
C ALA A 162 -18.30 -33.24 15.31
N SER A 163 -18.98 -34.06 14.50
CA SER A 163 -18.39 -35.28 13.96
C SER A 163 -17.28 -34.96 12.93
N GLY A 164 -16.23 -35.77 12.87
CA GLY A 164 -15.13 -35.57 11.93
C GLY A 164 -15.50 -35.75 10.44
N GLN A 165 -16.65 -36.37 10.15
CA GLN A 165 -17.06 -36.74 8.79
C GLN A 165 -17.28 -35.53 7.88
N SER A 166 -17.77 -34.40 8.42
CA SER A 166 -17.92 -33.16 7.66
C SER A 166 -16.58 -32.59 7.20
N LEU A 167 -15.55 -32.68 8.05
CA LEU A 167 -14.19 -32.24 7.71
C LEU A 167 -13.50 -33.19 6.74
N THR A 168 -13.76 -34.50 6.83
CA THR A 168 -13.26 -35.46 5.83
C THR A 168 -13.82 -35.15 4.44
N ARG A 169 -15.13 -34.93 4.34
CA ARG A 169 -15.75 -34.52 3.07
C ARG A 169 -15.21 -33.18 2.58
N LEU A 170 -14.96 -32.24 3.49
CA LEU A 170 -14.35 -30.96 3.16
C LEU A 170 -12.93 -31.15 2.58
N SER A 171 -12.06 -31.94 3.22
CA SER A 171 -10.69 -32.18 2.75
C SER A 171 -10.65 -32.87 1.38
N HIS A 172 -11.63 -33.73 1.08
CA HIS A 172 -11.78 -34.37 -0.23
C HIS A 172 -12.47 -33.50 -1.28
N GLY A 173 -12.93 -32.28 -0.93
CA GLY A 173 -13.66 -31.43 -1.87
C GLY A 173 -15.06 -31.95 -2.21
N GLU A 174 -15.63 -32.78 -1.34
CA GLU A 174 -16.93 -33.44 -1.52
C GLU A 174 -18.10 -32.67 -0.86
N GLY A 175 -17.81 -31.69 0.01
CA GLY A 175 -18.83 -30.81 0.60
C GLY A 175 -18.30 -29.43 0.95
N LEU A 176 -19.24 -28.52 1.23
CA LEU A 176 -18.95 -27.26 1.91
C LEU A 176 -19.20 -27.44 3.42
N PRO A 177 -18.45 -26.75 4.29
CA PRO A 177 -18.82 -26.69 5.70
C PRO A 177 -20.12 -25.90 5.83
N ASN A 178 -20.99 -26.32 6.75
CA ASN A 178 -22.09 -25.46 7.18
C ASN A 178 -21.53 -24.26 7.98
N LEU A 179 -22.35 -23.23 8.23
CA LEU A 179 -21.91 -22.00 8.90
C LEU A 179 -21.28 -22.27 10.27
N ALA A 180 -21.84 -23.19 11.06
CA ALA A 180 -21.32 -23.54 12.37
C ALA A 180 -19.93 -24.20 12.27
N ALA A 181 -19.74 -25.11 11.31
CA ALA A 181 -18.45 -25.74 11.06
C ALA A 181 -17.43 -24.74 10.52
N ALA A 182 -17.82 -23.84 9.61
CA ALA A 182 -16.93 -22.78 9.10
C ALA A 182 -16.45 -21.86 10.23
N ALA A 183 -17.36 -21.39 11.08
CA ALA A 183 -17.02 -20.58 12.26
C ALA A 183 -16.14 -21.35 13.26
N GLY A 184 -16.44 -22.64 13.49
CA GLY A 184 -15.65 -23.51 14.35
C GLY A 184 -14.21 -23.68 13.87
N ILE A 185 -14.01 -23.93 12.57
CA ILE A 185 -12.68 -24.03 11.94
C ILE A 185 -11.92 -22.71 12.08
N GLN A 186 -12.56 -21.58 11.76
CA GLN A 186 -11.92 -20.26 11.82
C GLN A 186 -11.49 -19.90 13.25
N ARG A 187 -12.35 -20.16 14.24
CA ARG A 187 -12.02 -19.97 15.66
C ARG A 187 -10.90 -20.89 16.12
N PHE A 188 -10.90 -22.15 15.69
CA PHE A 188 -9.84 -23.10 16.02
C PHE A 188 -8.45 -22.62 15.57
N TYR A 189 -8.37 -22.02 14.38
CA TYR A 189 -7.12 -21.51 13.82
C TYR A 189 -6.81 -20.05 14.17
N GLY A 190 -7.71 -19.36 14.87
CA GLY A 190 -7.58 -17.95 15.19
C GLY A 190 -7.50 -17.07 13.94
N VAL A 191 -8.39 -17.31 12.96
CA VAL A 191 -8.53 -16.48 11.75
C VAL A 191 -9.90 -15.81 11.72
N ASP A 192 -10.00 -14.73 10.94
CA ASP A 192 -11.19 -13.89 10.89
C ASP A 192 -12.44 -14.61 10.38
N GLY A 193 -13.58 -14.08 10.81
CA GLY A 193 -14.90 -14.45 10.33
C GLY A 193 -15.01 -14.19 8.83
N GLY A 194 -15.03 -15.25 8.02
CA GLY A 194 -15.15 -15.13 6.56
C GLY A 194 -13.94 -15.67 5.80
N PHE A 195 -12.82 -15.97 6.47
CA PHE A 195 -11.61 -16.51 5.83
C PHE A 195 -11.90 -17.65 4.85
N LEU A 196 -12.79 -18.58 5.19
CA LEU A 196 -13.09 -19.72 4.32
C LEU A 196 -13.97 -19.33 3.11
N LEU A 197 -14.93 -18.43 3.31
CA LEU A 197 -16.05 -18.20 2.38
C LEU A 197 -15.93 -16.91 1.56
N ALA A 198 -15.16 -15.93 2.02
CA ALA A 198 -14.93 -14.67 1.32
C ALA A 198 -14.39 -14.93 -0.09
N ASP A 199 -14.79 -14.16 -1.09
CA ASP A 199 -14.13 -14.26 -2.39
C ASP A 199 -12.66 -13.79 -2.31
N ASP A 200 -11.89 -14.01 -3.37
CA ASP A 200 -10.46 -13.66 -3.38
C ASP A 200 -10.22 -12.14 -3.29
N THR A 201 -11.16 -11.32 -3.76
CA THR A 201 -11.05 -9.86 -3.66
C THR A 201 -11.35 -9.39 -2.24
N GLU A 202 -12.41 -9.93 -1.63
CA GLU A 202 -12.79 -9.65 -0.24
C GLU A 202 -11.70 -10.08 0.75
N ALA A 203 -11.15 -11.29 0.58
CA ALA A 203 -10.08 -11.82 1.43
C ALA A 203 -8.83 -10.93 1.35
N LEU A 204 -8.43 -10.56 0.14
CA LEU A 204 -7.27 -9.70 -0.07
C LEU A 204 -7.50 -8.27 0.47
N THR A 205 -8.70 -7.72 0.28
CA THR A 205 -9.07 -6.39 0.81
C THR A 205 -8.97 -6.36 2.34
N THR A 206 -9.50 -7.40 3.00
CA THR A 206 -9.47 -7.51 4.46
C THR A 206 -8.04 -7.63 4.98
N ALA A 207 -7.21 -8.48 4.35
CA ALA A 207 -5.81 -8.63 4.72
C ALA A 207 -5.02 -7.32 4.56
N LEU A 208 -5.22 -6.60 3.46
CA LEU A 208 -4.56 -5.32 3.21
C LEU A 208 -5.00 -4.23 4.20
N ALA A 209 -6.28 -4.18 4.56
CA ALA A 209 -6.78 -3.24 5.57
C ALA A 209 -6.18 -3.52 6.96
N GLY A 210 -6.00 -4.80 7.32
CA GLY A 210 -5.31 -5.19 8.55
C GLY A 210 -3.85 -4.73 8.56
N ILE A 211 -3.13 -4.95 7.46
CA ILE A 211 -1.75 -4.47 7.29
C ILE A 211 -1.69 -2.93 7.37
N GLU A 212 -2.60 -2.22 6.72
CA GLU A 212 -2.70 -0.75 6.78
C GLU A 212 -2.88 -0.27 8.22
N GLN A 213 -3.82 -0.87 8.96
CA GLN A 213 -4.07 -0.55 10.36
C GLN A 213 -2.85 -0.84 11.26
N GLU A 214 -2.17 -1.97 11.05
CA GLU A 214 -0.93 -2.30 11.77
C GLU A 214 0.17 -1.27 11.49
N LEU A 215 0.30 -0.83 10.25
CA LEU A 215 1.27 0.21 9.86
C LEU A 215 0.91 1.58 10.45
N GLU A 216 -0.37 1.95 10.51
CA GLU A 216 -0.83 3.17 11.15
C GLU A 216 -0.62 3.15 12.67
N THR A 217 -0.90 2.01 13.31
CA THR A 217 -0.81 1.84 14.77
C THR A 217 0.62 1.61 15.26
N ALA A 218 1.51 1.07 14.43
CA ALA A 218 2.94 1.00 14.69
C ALA A 218 3.61 2.39 14.82
N GLY A 219 2.85 3.48 14.61
CA GLY A 219 3.26 4.85 14.82
C GLY A 219 4.07 5.40 13.66
N PRO A 220 4.18 6.74 13.51
CA PRO A 220 4.84 7.38 12.40
C PRO A 220 6.35 7.09 12.50
N ARG A 221 6.79 5.99 11.88
CA ARG A 221 8.19 5.81 11.52
C ARG A 221 8.49 6.83 10.43
N THR A 222 8.79 8.04 10.90
CA THR A 222 9.24 9.19 10.14
C THR A 222 8.31 9.51 8.98
N GLU A 223 7.23 10.26 9.26
CA GLU A 223 6.62 11.08 8.22
C GLU A 223 7.76 11.79 7.49
N ASN A 224 7.87 11.60 6.17
CA ASN A 224 8.98 12.12 5.40
C ASN A 224 9.10 13.63 5.73
N PRO A 225 10.23 14.09 6.30
CA PRO A 225 10.33 15.45 6.82
C PRO A 225 10.04 16.48 5.73
N MET A 226 10.33 16.15 4.47
CA MET A 226 9.98 16.96 3.32
C MET A 226 8.46 17.07 3.14
N LEU A 227 7.70 15.97 3.28
CA LEU A 227 6.23 15.98 3.19
C LEU A 227 5.57 16.66 4.38
N ALA A 228 6.11 16.49 5.59
CA ALA A 228 5.64 17.19 6.78
C ALA A 228 5.86 18.71 6.64
N VAL A 229 7.04 19.14 6.18
CA VAL A 229 7.39 20.55 5.95
C VAL A 229 6.56 21.16 4.80
N LEU A 230 6.32 20.42 3.71
CA LEU A 230 5.46 20.86 2.59
C LEU A 230 3.99 21.05 2.99
N ARG A 231 3.49 20.34 4.01
CA ARG A 231 2.13 20.49 4.52
C ARG A 231 2.02 21.56 5.62
N ALA A 232 3.04 21.69 6.46
CA ALA A 232 3.03 22.58 7.62
C ALA A 232 3.36 24.04 7.29
N HIS A 233 4.15 24.31 6.24
CA HIS A 233 4.63 25.65 5.95
C HIS A 233 4.61 25.99 4.45
N ASP A 234 4.63 27.30 4.14
CA ASP A 234 4.70 27.85 2.78
C ASP A 234 6.10 27.66 2.15
N VAL A 235 6.57 26.41 2.12
CA VAL A 235 7.83 25.96 1.50
C VAL A 235 7.81 26.27 0.01
N ARG A 236 6.62 26.24 -0.61
CA ARG A 236 6.43 26.60 -2.01
C ARG A 236 6.83 28.05 -2.27
N SER A 237 6.52 28.99 -1.38
CA SER A 237 6.99 30.38 -1.45
C SER A 237 8.50 30.51 -1.23
N ILE A 238 9.10 29.71 -0.34
CA ILE A 238 10.54 29.69 -0.12
C ILE A 238 11.26 29.20 -1.38
N VAL A 239 10.84 28.08 -1.95
CA VAL A 239 11.39 27.51 -3.20
C VAL A 239 11.20 28.47 -4.38
N THR A 240 10.03 29.09 -4.49
CA THR A 240 9.73 30.08 -5.55
C THR A 240 10.65 31.31 -5.47
N ARG A 241 10.96 31.78 -4.26
CA ARG A 241 11.88 32.91 -4.04
C ARG A 241 13.35 32.50 -4.19
N ALA A 242 13.70 31.30 -3.75
CA ALA A 242 15.04 30.74 -3.92
C ALA A 242 15.40 30.58 -5.40
N GLY A 243 14.44 30.29 -6.28
CA GLY A 243 14.64 30.25 -7.74
C GLY A 243 15.05 31.58 -8.38
N ARG A 244 15.00 32.71 -7.65
CA ARG A 244 15.48 34.02 -8.10
C ARG A 244 16.90 34.35 -7.64
N LEU A 245 17.51 33.49 -6.81
CA LEU A 245 18.86 33.70 -6.30
C LEU A 245 19.91 33.19 -7.29
N SER A 246 21.10 33.79 -7.22
CA SER A 246 22.29 33.26 -7.90
C SER A 246 22.81 32.00 -7.19
N PRO A 247 23.70 31.21 -7.82
CA PRO A 247 24.33 30.06 -7.15
C PRO A 247 25.05 30.40 -5.84
N ALA A 248 25.65 31.59 -5.74
CA ALA A 248 26.22 32.10 -4.49
C ALA A 248 25.13 32.41 -3.43
N GLY A 249 23.99 32.92 -3.88
CA GLY A 249 22.80 33.13 -3.04
C GLY A 249 22.21 31.83 -2.51
N TRP A 250 22.22 30.74 -3.29
CA TRP A 250 21.82 29.41 -2.82
C TRP A 250 22.72 28.88 -1.71
N LYS A 251 24.04 29.07 -1.85
CA LYS A 251 25.00 28.67 -0.82
C LYS A 251 24.82 29.45 0.48
N SER A 252 24.49 30.73 0.38
CA SER A 252 24.16 31.58 1.54
C SER A 252 22.85 31.16 2.22
N LEU A 253 21.81 30.84 1.44
CA LEU A 253 20.53 30.34 1.96
C LEU A 253 20.70 29.00 2.69
N ALA A 254 21.49 28.08 2.14
CA ALA A 254 21.82 26.81 2.79
C ALA A 254 22.52 27.02 4.13
N GLY A 255 23.57 27.86 4.16
CA GLY A 255 24.26 28.18 5.42
C GLY A 255 23.36 28.84 6.47
N HIS A 256 22.39 29.66 6.05
CA HIS A 256 21.43 30.26 6.97
C HIS A 256 20.44 29.25 7.56
N LEU A 257 20.05 28.23 6.78
CA LEU A 257 19.24 27.11 7.27
C LEU A 257 20.03 26.25 8.26
N ASP A 258 21.31 25.98 7.98
CA ASP A 258 22.19 25.25 8.89
C ASP A 258 22.35 26.00 10.23
N ASP A 259 22.52 27.32 10.18
CA ASP A 259 22.57 28.18 11.38
C ASP A 259 21.27 28.15 12.19
N LEU A 260 20.10 28.10 11.54
CA LEU A 260 18.80 28.01 12.19
C LEU A 260 18.62 26.64 12.87
N LEU A 261 18.93 25.56 12.16
CA LEU A 261 18.88 24.19 12.68
C LEU A 261 19.85 24.00 13.86
N ALA A 262 21.03 24.62 13.82
CA ALA A 262 21.97 24.61 14.93
C ALA A 262 21.44 25.35 16.18
N ARG A 263 20.68 26.44 15.99
CA ARG A 263 20.01 27.17 17.10
C ARG A 263 18.88 26.38 17.74
N GLU A 264 18.17 25.58 16.94
CA GLU A 264 17.08 24.71 17.41
C GLU A 264 17.60 23.39 18.02
N GLY A 265 18.92 23.18 18.06
CA GLY A 265 19.54 21.97 18.61
C GLY A 265 19.39 20.74 17.70
N GLN A 266 18.98 20.94 16.45
CA GLN A 266 18.77 19.90 15.44
C GLN A 266 20.06 19.57 14.66
N LEU A 267 21.10 20.40 14.77
CA LEU A 267 22.45 20.16 14.25
C LEU A 267 23.49 20.38 15.34
N THR A 268 24.31 19.37 15.64
CA THR A 268 25.53 19.56 16.41
C THR A 268 26.51 20.38 15.60
N ARG A 269 26.86 21.56 16.11
CA ARG A 269 27.85 22.45 15.51
C ARG A 269 29.22 21.77 15.56
N GLU A 270 29.58 21.03 14.52
CA GLU A 270 30.97 20.62 14.33
C GLU A 270 31.81 21.90 14.17
N GLY A 271 32.78 22.04 15.08
CA GLY A 271 33.53 23.27 15.26
C GLY A 271 34.18 23.73 13.96
N THR A 272 33.77 24.90 13.49
CA THR A 272 34.57 25.66 12.54
C THR A 272 35.93 25.93 13.19
N GLY A 273 36.96 25.33 12.60
CA GLY A 273 38.35 25.53 12.99
C GLY A 273 38.63 27.01 13.19
N ARG A 274 39.12 27.33 14.38
CA ARG A 274 39.74 28.60 14.74
C ARG A 274 40.85 28.87 13.71
N VAL A 275 40.59 29.73 12.74
CA VAL A 275 41.67 30.36 11.98
C VAL A 275 42.34 31.32 12.95
N ALA A 276 43.52 30.94 13.43
CA ALA A 276 44.38 31.83 14.20
C ALA A 276 44.77 33.01 13.29
N VAL A 277 44.27 34.19 13.64
CA VAL A 277 44.76 35.46 13.11
C VAL A 277 46.16 35.68 13.72
N PRO A 278 47.23 35.92 12.93
CA PRO A 278 48.52 36.29 13.49
C PRO A 278 48.43 37.69 14.10
N ASP A 279 48.86 37.80 15.36
CA ASP A 279 48.90 39.06 16.10
C ASP A 279 50.11 39.89 15.68
N ASP A 280 49.96 40.67 14.61
CA ASP A 280 50.93 41.71 14.21
C ASP A 280 50.75 42.94 15.12
N ARG A 281 51.22 42.86 16.37
CA ARG A 281 51.30 44.03 17.29
C ARG A 281 52.11 43.77 18.56
N LYS A 282 53.41 43.45 18.45
CA LYS A 282 54.38 43.69 19.54
C LYS A 282 55.85 43.61 19.10
N ALA A 283 56.30 44.58 18.32
CA ALA A 283 57.73 44.85 18.14
C ALA A 283 57.97 46.27 17.61
N ALA A 284 57.65 47.29 18.41
CA ALA A 284 58.21 48.63 18.25
C ALA A 284 57.92 49.44 19.51
N GLU A 285 58.80 49.34 20.52
CA GLU A 285 59.10 50.44 21.44
C GLU A 285 60.31 50.04 22.28
N GLY A 286 61.45 50.68 21.99
CA GLY A 286 62.74 50.40 22.60
C GLY A 286 63.88 51.11 21.88
N GLY A 287 63.71 52.41 21.61
CA GLY A 287 64.78 53.29 21.12
C GLY A 287 65.32 54.17 22.25
N ALA A 288 66.59 53.90 22.59
CA ALA A 288 67.68 54.66 23.23
C ALA A 288 67.49 56.18 23.55
N PRO A 289 68.30 56.79 24.45
CA PRO A 289 69.77 56.67 24.53
C PRO A 289 70.32 56.01 25.80
#